data_AF-A0A820R1T6-F1
#
_entry.id   AF-A0A820R1T6-F1
#
_cell.length_a   1.000
_cell.length_b   1.000
_cell.length_c   1.000
_cell.angle_alpha   90.00
_cell.angle_beta   90.00
_cell.angle_gamma   90.00
#
_symmetry.space_group_name_H-M   'P 1'
#
loop_
_entity.id
_entity.type
_entity.pdbx_description
1 polymer ?
#
loop_
_entity_poly.entity_id
_entity_poly.type
_entity_poly.pdbx_seq_one_letter_code
_entity_poly.pdbx_strand_id
1 'polypeptide(L)'
;NTKCDLVTGEERRFADSKGVPANHVACTVEMTNLNTVYDVAVIDEIQMIRDPQRGWAWTRALLGLQAKEIHLCGEISTKELIEQLMITTGDEFE
;
A
#
# COMPACT_ATOMS: atom_id res chain seq x y z
N ASN A 1 2.54 18.41 -12.31
CA ASN A 1 3.64 18.13 -11.36
C ASN A 1 3.00 17.93 -9.99
N THR A 2 3.03 16.71 -9.47
CA THR A 2 2.35 16.34 -8.21
C THR A 2 3.38 16.16 -7.11
N LYS A 3 3.28 16.90 -6.01
CA LYS A 3 4.20 16.77 -4.87
C LYS A 3 4.01 15.40 -4.22
N CYS A 4 5.11 14.67 -4.01
CA CYS A 4 5.11 13.34 -3.44
C CYS A 4 6.25 13.21 -2.43
N ASP A 5 5.91 12.91 -1.18
CA ASP A 5 6.89 12.61 -0.14
C ASP A 5 7.47 11.20 -0.35
N LEU A 6 8.69 10.96 0.13
CA LEU A 6 9.34 9.65 0.07
C LEU A 6 9.58 9.11 1.48
N VAL A 7 9.19 7.87 1.74
CA VAL A 7 9.38 7.19 3.03
C VAL A 7 9.88 5.76 2.82
N THR A 8 11.13 5.49 3.18
CA THR A 8 11.69 4.13 3.25
C THR A 8 12.15 3.82 4.68
N GLY A 9 12.75 2.64 4.90
CA GLY A 9 13.37 2.31 6.18
C GLY A 9 14.59 3.18 6.50
N GLU A 10 15.29 3.63 5.46
CA GLU A 10 16.55 4.36 5.52
C GLU A 10 16.37 5.87 5.42
N GLU A 11 15.36 6.34 4.67
CA GLU A 11 15.19 7.76 4.38
C GLU A 11 13.75 8.27 4.45
N ARG A 12 13.63 9.56 4.77
CA ARG A 12 12.38 10.32 4.73
C ARG A 12 12.63 11.67 4.09
N ARG A 13 11.90 12.00 3.03
CA ARG A 13 12.06 13.27 2.31
C ARG A 13 10.69 13.91 2.08
N PHE A 14 10.57 15.18 2.47
CA PHE A 14 9.40 15.99 2.16
C PHE A 14 9.59 16.66 0.79
N ALA A 15 8.56 16.62 -0.05
CA ALA A 15 8.54 17.33 -1.32
C ALA A 15 8.47 18.85 -1.14
N ASP A 16 7.95 19.32 0.01
CA ASP A 16 7.89 20.72 0.36
C ASP A 16 9.12 21.13 1.20
N SER A 17 9.82 22.19 0.78
CA SER A 17 11.01 22.70 1.48
C SER A 17 10.71 23.28 2.87
N LYS A 18 9.44 23.56 3.17
CA LYS A 18 8.97 23.99 4.50
C LYS A 18 8.63 22.82 5.42
N GLY A 19 8.75 21.57 4.95
CA GLY A 19 8.48 20.37 5.74
C GLY A 19 6.98 20.08 5.93
N VAL A 20 6.12 20.65 5.09
CA VAL A 20 4.68 20.33 5.10
C VAL A 20 4.48 19.00 4.36
N PRO A 21 3.80 18.00 4.98
CA PRO A 21 3.51 16.74 4.30
C PRO A 21 2.73 16.94 3.00
N ALA A 22 3.13 16.25 1.95
CA ALA A 22 2.40 16.22 0.70
C ALA A 22 1.17 15.30 0.78
N ASN A 23 0.20 15.52 -0.10
CA ASN A 23 -0.98 14.65 -0.22
C ASN A 23 -0.66 13.29 -0.89
N HIS A 24 0.51 13.14 -1.50
CA HIS A 24 0.98 11.89 -2.07
C HIS A 24 2.25 11.46 -1.33
N VAL A 25 2.39 10.16 -1.11
CA VAL A 25 3.58 9.56 -0.52
C VAL A 25 3.93 8.28 -1.28
N ALA A 26 5.19 8.15 -1.65
CA ALA A 26 5.76 6.90 -2.11
C ALA A 26 6.52 6.27 -0.93
N CYS A 27 6.23 5.00 -0.64
CA CYS A 27 6.89 4.30 0.45
C CYS A 27 7.17 2.85 0.13
N THR A 28 8.18 2.27 0.80
CA THR A 28 8.27 0.81 0.89
C THR A 28 7.06 0.29 1.68
N VAL A 29 6.58 -0.90 1.34
CA VAL A 29 5.34 -1.45 1.90
C VAL A 29 5.38 -1.58 3.43
N GLU A 30 6.54 -1.86 4.01
CA GLU A 30 6.76 -1.92 5.46
C GLU A 30 6.49 -0.58 6.15
N MET A 31 6.68 0.53 5.43
CA MET A 31 6.56 1.89 5.95
C MET A 31 5.19 2.51 5.72
N THR A 32 4.24 1.75 5.17
CA THR A 32 2.87 2.19 4.90
C THR A 32 2.20 2.70 6.18
N ASN A 33 1.65 3.91 6.11
CA ASN A 33 0.90 4.53 7.19
C ASN A 33 -0.59 4.16 7.10
N LEU A 34 -1.08 3.39 8.08
CA LEU A 34 -2.46 2.91 8.14
C LEU A 34 -3.42 3.88 8.84
N ASN A 35 -2.92 4.98 9.39
CA ASN A 35 -3.73 5.96 10.12
C ASN A 35 -4.09 7.18 9.25
N THR A 36 -3.66 7.19 7.99
CA THR A 36 -3.97 8.24 7.03
C THR A 36 -5.02 7.73 6.06
N VAL A 37 -6.03 8.55 5.80
CA VAL A 37 -7.05 8.27 4.78
C VAL A 37 -6.55 8.76 3.42
N TYR A 38 -6.65 7.90 2.42
CA TYR A 38 -6.30 8.19 1.03
C TYR A 38 -7.53 8.03 0.13
N ASP A 39 -7.55 8.75 -0.99
CA ASP A 39 -8.53 8.46 -2.04
C ASP A 39 -8.13 7.18 -2.78
N VAL A 40 -6.84 7.05 -3.11
CA VAL A 40 -6.28 5.93 -3.87
C VAL A 40 -5.00 5.44 -3.19
N ALA A 41 -4.83 4.12 -3.10
CA ALA A 41 -3.58 3.48 -2.76
C ALA A 41 -3.16 2.49 -3.86
N VAL A 42 -1.85 2.31 -4.04
CA VAL A 42 -1.28 1.32 -4.96
C VAL A 42 -0.36 0.42 -4.15
N ILE A 43 -0.60 -0.89 -4.19
CA ILE A 43 0.29 -1.90 -3.63
C ILE A 43 0.91 -2.64 -4.80
N ASP A 44 2.22 -2.47 -4.97
CA ASP A 44 2.99 -3.13 -6.01
C ASP A 44 3.48 -4.52 -5.56
N GLU A 45 3.74 -5.40 -6.53
CA GLU A 45 4.22 -6.76 -6.35
C GLU A 45 3.40 -7.58 -5.32
N ILE A 46 2.07 -7.57 -5.43
CA ILE A 46 1.16 -8.18 -4.44
C ILE A 46 1.42 -9.67 -4.19
N GLN A 47 2.00 -10.41 -5.14
CA GLN A 47 2.40 -11.81 -4.94
C GLN A 47 3.40 -12.00 -3.79
N MET A 48 4.13 -10.94 -3.41
CA MET A 48 5.01 -10.93 -2.25
C MET A 48 4.28 -11.10 -0.92
N ILE A 49 2.94 -11.02 -0.88
CA ILE A 49 2.15 -11.40 0.30
C ILE A 49 2.41 -12.84 0.77
N ARG A 50 2.85 -13.72 -0.13
CA ARG A 50 3.23 -15.11 0.16
C ARG A 50 4.67 -15.26 0.62
N ASP A 51 5.45 -14.18 0.63
CA ASP A 51 6.85 -14.23 1.06
C ASP A 51 6.93 -14.61 2.55
N PRO A 52 7.70 -15.65 2.91
CA PRO A 52 7.73 -16.18 4.27
C PRO A 52 8.37 -15.24 5.29
N GLN A 53 9.14 -14.25 4.85
CA GLN A 53 9.86 -13.33 5.74
C GLN A 53 9.23 -11.93 5.76
N ARG A 54 8.74 -11.45 4.61
CA ARG A 54 8.26 -10.08 4.40
C ARG A 54 6.80 -9.97 4.04
N GLY A 55 6.13 -11.08 3.71
CA GLY A 55 4.72 -11.07 3.25
C GLY A 55 3.75 -10.44 4.23
N TRP A 56 4.07 -10.45 5.53
CA TRP A 56 3.31 -9.75 6.58
C TRP A 56 3.09 -8.26 6.25
N ALA A 57 4.04 -7.61 5.56
CA ALA A 57 3.94 -6.19 5.22
C ALA A 57 2.85 -5.92 4.17
N TRP A 58 2.74 -6.78 3.15
CA TRP A 58 1.67 -6.73 2.16
C TRP A 58 0.32 -7.07 2.78
N THR A 59 0.24 -8.10 3.63
CA THR A 59 -1.01 -8.41 4.36
C THR A 59 -1.47 -7.22 5.20
N ARG A 60 -0.53 -6.58 5.91
CA ARG A 60 -0.79 -5.38 6.72
C ARG A 60 -1.26 -4.21 5.87
N ALA A 61 -0.62 -3.96 4.72
CA ALA A 61 -1.00 -2.87 3.83
C ALA A 61 -2.39 -3.13 3.21
N LEU A 62 -2.62 -4.32 2.66
CA LEU A 62 -3.87 -4.69 2.01
C LEU A 62 -5.07 -4.59 2.96
N LEU A 63 -4.95 -5.13 4.17
CA LEU A 63 -6.08 -5.17 5.12
C LEU A 63 -6.21 -3.90 5.97
N GLY A 64 -5.17 -3.06 6.01
CA GLY A 64 -5.09 -1.93 6.95
C GLY A 64 -5.11 -0.56 6.29
N LEU A 65 -4.88 -0.46 4.99
CA LEU A 65 -4.90 0.83 4.29
C LEU A 65 -6.31 1.40 4.28
N GLN A 66 -6.45 2.61 4.78
CA GLN A 66 -7.70 3.37 4.70
C GLN A 66 -7.74 4.12 3.37
N ALA A 67 -8.06 3.42 2.29
CA ALA A 67 -8.23 4.00 0.96
C ALA A 67 -9.61 3.67 0.39
N LYS A 68 -10.18 4.56 -0.42
CA LYS A 68 -11.45 4.29 -1.11
C LYS A 68 -11.27 3.25 -2.23
N GLU A 69 -10.10 3.27 -2.87
CA GLU A 69 -9.71 2.34 -3.92
C GLU A 69 -8.27 1.87 -3.67
N ILE A 70 -8.05 0.56 -3.72
CA ILE A 70 -6.71 -0.04 -3.61
C ILE A 70 -6.41 -0.78 -4.91
N HIS A 71 -5.45 -0.28 -5.67
CA HIS A 71 -4.97 -0.96 -6.88
C HIS A 71 -3.85 -1.93 -6.51
N LEU A 72 -4.01 -3.18 -6.90
CA LEU A 72 -3.01 -4.23 -6.69
C LEU A 72 -2.32 -4.53 -8.02
N CYS A 73 -0.99 -4.37 -8.05
CA CYS A 73 -0.17 -4.75 -9.19
C CYS A 73 0.61 -6.02 -8.84
N GLY A 74 0.67 -6.99 -9.77
CA GLY A 74 1.44 -8.21 -9.56
C GLY A 74 0.96 -9.37 -10.42
N GLU A 75 1.39 -10.58 -10.05
CA GLU A 75 1.11 -11.79 -10.82
C GLU A 75 -0.31 -12.33 -10.61
N ILE A 76 -0.91 -12.83 -11.69
CA ILE A 76 -2.25 -13.46 -11.69
C ILE A 76 -2.35 -14.67 -10.74
N SER A 77 -1.22 -15.31 -10.45
CA SER A 77 -1.13 -16.46 -9.54
C SER A 77 -1.61 -16.13 -8.12
N THR A 78 -1.69 -14.84 -7.76
CA THR A 78 -2.10 -14.37 -6.43
C THR A 78 -3.59 -14.03 -6.36
N LYS A 79 -4.28 -13.94 -7.50
CA LYS A 79 -5.68 -13.52 -7.61
C LYS A 79 -6.61 -14.28 -6.66
N GLU A 80 -6.55 -15.62 -6.66
CA GLU A 80 -7.41 -16.45 -5.81
C GLU A 80 -7.22 -16.16 -4.31
N LEU A 81 -5.97 -15.95 -3.87
CA LEU A 81 -5.69 -15.60 -2.48
C LEU A 81 -6.30 -14.23 -2.11
N ILE A 82 -6.17 -13.24 -2.99
CA ILE A 82 -6.73 -11.92 -2.77
C ILE A 82 -8.25 -11.98 -2.73
N GLU A 83 -8.89 -12.66 -3.67
CA GLU A 83 -10.34 -12.87 -3.69
C GLU A 83 -10.83 -13.45 -2.36
N GLN A 84 -10.17 -14.49 -1.84
CA GLN A 84 -10.54 -15.06 -0.55
C GLN A 84 -10.41 -14.05 0.60
N LEU A 85 -9.36 -13.22 0.61
CA LEU A 85 -9.20 -12.17 1.63
C LEU A 85 -10.30 -11.12 1.54
N MET A 86 -10.62 -10.63 0.33
CA MET A 86 -11.64 -9.60 0.11
C MET A 86 -13.05 -10.11 0.48
N ILE A 87 -13.34 -11.40 0.26
CA ILE A 87 -14.58 -12.02 0.75
C ILE A 87 -14.71 -11.91 2.27
N THR A 88 -13.61 -12.01 3.02
CA THR A 88 -13.65 -11.90 4.50
C THR A 88 -13.84 -10.48 5.00
N THR A 89 -13.38 -9.48 4.25
CA THR A 89 -13.56 -8.07 4.60
C THR A 89 -14.90 -7.51 4.10
N GLY A 90 -15.50 -8.15 3.11
CA GLY A 90 -16.71 -7.69 2.44
C GLY A 90 -16.44 -6.63 1.38
N ASP A 91 -15.18 -6.47 0.97
CA ASP A 91 -14.77 -5.55 -0.09
C ASP A 91 -15.04 -6.15 -1.48
N GLU A 92 -15.33 -5.29 -2.45
CA GLU A 92 -15.46 -5.67 -3.86
C GLU A 92 -14.07 -5.84 -4.48
N PHE A 93 -13.91 -6.85 -5.35
CA PHE A 93 -12.66 -7.14 -6.04
C PHE A 93 -12.91 -7.43 -7.53
N GLU A 94 -12.20 -6.72 -8.40
CA GLU A 94 -12.31 -6.78 -9.87
C GLU A 94 -10.97 -7.21 -10.51
#